data_AF-A0AB73MWD0-F1
#
_entry.id   AF-A0AB73MWD0-F1
#
_cell.length_a   1.000
_cell.length_b   1.000
_cell.length_c   1.000
_cell.angle_alpha   90.00
_cell.angle_beta   90.00
_cell.angle_gamma   90.00
#
_symmetry.space_group_name_H-M   'P 1'
#
loop_
_entity.id
_entity.type
_entity.pdbx_description
1 polymer ?
#
loop_
_entity_poly.entity_id
_entity_poly.type
_entity_poly.pdbx_seq_one_letter_code
_entity_poly.pdbx_strand_id
1 'polypeptide(L)'
;MRTDRSRGILLATTLIAFVIQNSIAWPYARKHGLRKAAADFFKPPSKAPLPAIRFIYSDTYLMGTAFQAWAFSEARRLGILRWWAASVLVTFGVGAGTAVPFFLLVRDTAAARSHPRR
;
A
#
# COMPACT_ATOMS: atom_id res chain seq x y z
N MET A 1 0.95 -24.69 -8.40
CA MET A 1 1.82 -24.79 -7.20
C MET A 1 2.64 -23.53 -6.90
N ARG A 2 3.67 -23.14 -7.67
CA ARG A 2 4.50 -21.95 -7.31
C ARG A 2 3.71 -20.64 -7.27
N THR A 3 2.81 -20.42 -8.22
CA THR A 3 1.94 -19.23 -8.32
C THR A 3 0.88 -19.18 -7.21
N ASP A 4 0.38 -20.34 -6.76
CA ASP A 4 -0.62 -20.42 -5.69
C ASP A 4 0.00 -20.09 -4.33
N ARG A 5 1.25 -20.55 -4.10
CA ARG A 5 2.03 -20.18 -2.92
C ARG A 5 2.32 -18.68 -2.87
N SER A 6 2.74 -18.07 -3.98
CA SER A 6 2.99 -16.62 -4.03
C SER A 6 1.72 -15.81 -3.74
N ARG A 7 0.58 -16.20 -4.32
CA ARG A 7 -0.72 -15.56 -4.03
C ARG A 7 -1.13 -15.70 -2.57
N GLY A 8 -0.93 -16.89 -2.00
CA GLY A 8 -1.18 -17.12 -0.57
C GLY A 8 -0.34 -16.21 0.33
N ILE A 9 0.95 -16.04 0.00
CA ILE A 9 1.85 -15.13 0.73
C ILE A 9 1.41 -13.67 0.58
N LEU A 10 1.06 -13.23 -0.63
CA LEU A 10 0.59 -11.86 -0.87
C LEU A 10 -0.72 -11.58 -0.12
N LEU A 11 -1.68 -12.52 -0.14
CA LEU A 11 -2.90 -12.40 0.64
C LEU A 11 -2.61 -12.32 2.14
N ALA A 12 -1.79 -13.25 2.66
CA ALA A 12 -1.44 -13.27 4.08
C ALA A 12 -0.75 -11.97 4.51
N THR A 13 0.24 -11.50 3.74
CA THR A 13 0.95 -10.25 4.03
C THR A 13 0.06 -9.03 3.92
N THR A 14 -0.86 -8.96 2.95
CA THR A 14 -1.88 -7.91 2.89
C THR A 14 -2.73 -7.89 4.16
N LEU A 15 -3.25 -9.04 4.58
CA LEU A 15 -4.14 -9.13 5.75
C LEU A 15 -3.39 -8.77 7.04
N ILE A 16 -2.19 -9.31 7.24
CA ILE A 16 -1.34 -9.01 8.40
C ILE A 16 -1.00 -7.52 8.44
N ALA A 17 -0.55 -6.96 7.32
CA ALA A 17 -0.20 -5.54 7.22
C ALA A 17 -1.41 -4.65 7.50
N PHE A 18 -2.59 -5.00 6.98
CA PHE A 18 -3.85 -4.29 7.23
C PHE A 18 -4.19 -4.27 8.73
N VAL A 19 -4.11 -5.42 9.40
CA VAL A 19 -4.40 -5.52 10.84
C VAL A 19 -3.40 -4.70 11.65
N ILE A 20 -2.09 -4.85 11.38
CA ILE A 20 -1.05 -4.14 12.13
C ILE A 20 -1.20 -2.62 11.95
N GLN A 21 -1.35 -2.12 10.72
CA GLN A 21 -1.48 -0.68 10.47
C GLN A 21 -2.71 -0.09 11.16
N ASN A 22 -3.87 -0.75 11.06
CA ASN A 22 -5.08 -0.27 11.71
C ASN A 22 -5.00 -0.38 13.25
N SER A 23 -4.31 -1.39 13.78
CA SER A 23 -4.10 -1.54 15.24
C SER A 23 -3.32 -0.37 15.86
N ILE A 24 -2.47 0.29 15.08
CA ILE A 24 -1.71 1.47 15.49
C ILE A 24 -2.53 2.75 15.25
N ALA A 25 -3.15 2.88 14.08
CA ALA A 25 -3.86 4.09 13.68
C ALA A 25 -5.16 4.31 14.48
N TRP A 26 -5.90 3.25 14.77
CA TRP A 26 -7.23 3.35 15.37
C TRP A 26 -7.22 3.86 16.82
N PRO A 27 -6.36 3.37 17.73
CA PRO A 27 -6.24 3.95 19.08
C PRO A 27 -5.87 5.44 19.05
N TYR A 28 -4.96 5.83 18.14
CA TYR A 28 -4.57 7.22 17.96
C TYR A 28 -5.75 8.08 17.49
N ALA A 29 -6.48 7.63 16.47
CA ALA A 29 -7.65 8.30 15.93
C ALA A 29 -8.78 8.43 16.96
N ARG A 30 -9.02 7.40 17.78
CA ARG A 30 -9.98 7.45 18.89
C ARG A 30 -9.61 8.50 19.94
N LYS A 31 -8.31 8.64 20.24
CA LYS A 31 -7.81 9.57 21.26
C LYS A 31 -7.77 11.03 20.79
N HIS A 32 -7.46 11.26 19.51
CA HIS A 32 -7.16 12.59 18.97
C HIS A 32 -8.18 13.10 17.94
N GLY A 33 -9.12 12.26 17.52
CA GLY A 33 -10.10 12.52 16.47
C GLY A 33 -9.56 12.22 15.07
N LEU A 34 -10.46 11.79 14.17
CA LEU A 34 -10.13 11.40 12.79
C LEU A 34 -9.47 12.53 12.00
N ARG A 35 -9.93 13.78 12.17
CA ARG A 35 -9.39 14.94 11.46
C ARG A 35 -7.94 15.21 11.81
N LYS A 36 -7.58 15.09 13.10
CA LYS A 36 -6.20 15.29 13.55
C LYS A 36 -5.31 14.13 13.15
N ALA A 37 -5.80 12.89 13.29
CA ALA A 37 -5.09 11.71 12.81
C ALA A 37 -4.76 11.78 11.31
N ALA A 38 -5.71 12.21 10.48
CA ALA A 38 -5.46 12.44 9.05
C ALA A 38 -4.41 13.54 8.83
N ALA A 39 -4.52 14.68 9.52
CA ALA A 39 -3.57 15.77 9.39
C ALA A 39 -2.13 15.36 9.78
N ASP A 40 -1.99 14.56 10.85
CA ASP A 40 -0.70 14.06 11.30
C ASP A 40 -0.14 12.96 10.38
N PHE A 41 -0.99 12.14 9.76
CA PHE A 41 -0.58 11.15 8.75
C PHE A 41 0.01 11.80 7.50
N PHE A 42 -0.60 12.90 7.02
CA PHE A 42 -0.12 13.64 5.85
C PHE A 42 0.90 14.73 6.17
N LYS A 43 1.47 14.71 7.38
CA LYS A 43 2.44 15.71 7.79
C LYS A 43 3.72 15.57 6.95
N PRO A 44 4.22 16.65 6.32
CA PRO A 44 5.39 16.56 5.46
C PRO A 44 6.66 16.22 6.27
N PRO A 45 7.64 15.50 5.68
CA PRO A 45 8.86 15.08 6.36
C PRO A 45 9.61 16.25 7.02
N SER A 46 9.61 17.43 6.37
CA SER A 46 10.27 18.65 6.88
C SER A 46 9.77 19.10 8.26
N LYS A 47 8.54 18.73 8.63
CA LYS A 47 7.92 19.06 9.92
C LYS A 47 8.10 17.96 10.97
N ALA A 48 8.85 16.90 10.69
CA ALA A 48 9.15 15.88 11.69
C ALA A 48 10.16 16.42 12.73
N PRO A 49 9.95 16.10 14.03
CA PRO A 49 10.70 16.71 15.13
C PRO A 49 12.15 16.21 15.24
N LEU A 50 12.43 14.98 14.80
CA LEU A 50 13.75 14.36 14.89
C LEU A 50 14.33 14.13 13.49
N PRO A 51 15.64 14.38 13.27
CA PRO A 51 16.29 14.10 11.99
C PRO A 51 16.10 12.67 11.49
N ALA A 52 16.22 11.67 12.36
CA ALA A 52 16.00 10.26 12.01
C ALA A 52 14.59 10.00 11.43
N ILE A 53 13.57 10.65 12.00
CA ILE A 53 12.19 10.54 11.53
C ILE A 53 12.02 11.20 10.15
N ARG A 54 12.76 12.28 9.86
CA ARG A 54 12.76 12.91 8.53
C ARG A 54 13.27 11.95 7.45
N PHE A 55 14.36 11.24 7.74
CA PHE A 55 14.91 10.24 6.80
C PHE A 55 13.91 9.12 6.52
N ILE A 56 13.30 8.54 7.56
CA ILE A 56 12.30 7.47 7.41
C ILE A 56 11.10 7.94 6.59
N TYR A 57 10.57 9.14 6.86
CA TYR A 57 9.47 9.68 6.06
C TYR A 57 9.89 9.87 4.61
N SER A 58 10.99 10.57 4.35
CA SER A 58 11.46 10.83 2.98
C SER A 58 11.65 9.55 2.18
N ASP A 59 12.30 8.54 2.76
CA ASP A 59 12.49 7.23 2.14
C ASP A 59 11.15 6.54 1.86
N THR A 60 10.22 6.56 2.82
CA THR A 60 8.86 6.00 2.66
C THR A 60 8.08 6.69 1.56
N TYR A 61 8.16 8.03 1.45
CA TYR A 61 7.50 8.81 0.40
C TYR A 61 8.10 8.50 -0.98
N LEU A 62 9.42 8.41 -1.09
CA LEU A 62 10.11 8.06 -2.33
C LEU A 62 9.73 6.64 -2.77
N MET A 63 9.82 5.67 -1.86
CA MET A 63 9.43 4.29 -2.11
C MET A 63 7.97 4.18 -2.54
N GLY A 64 7.04 4.82 -1.81
CA GLY A 64 5.62 4.81 -2.12
C GLY A 64 5.30 5.43 -3.48
N THR A 65 5.95 6.56 -3.81
CA THR A 65 5.74 7.24 -5.09
C THR A 65 6.30 6.43 -6.26
N ALA A 66 7.51 5.89 -6.11
CA ALA A 66 8.13 5.02 -7.11
C ALA A 66 7.28 3.78 -7.36
N PHE A 67 6.78 3.15 -6.29
CA PHE A 67 5.86 2.02 -6.39
C PHE A 67 4.58 2.40 -7.14
N GLN A 68 3.93 3.52 -6.80
CA GLN A 68 2.68 3.93 -7.45
C GLN A 68 2.87 4.29 -8.92
N ALA A 69 4.00 4.89 -9.29
CA ALA A 69 4.36 5.18 -10.67
C ALA A 69 4.55 3.89 -11.49
N TRP A 70 5.29 2.92 -10.95
CA TRP A 70 5.44 1.61 -11.56
C TRP A 70 4.10 0.86 -11.66
N ALA A 71 3.34 0.84 -10.57
CA ALA A 71 2.04 0.18 -10.49
C ALA A 71 1.04 0.75 -11.50
N PHE A 72 1.07 2.06 -11.75
CA PHE A 72 0.25 2.70 -12.77
C PHE A 72 0.57 2.16 -14.17
N SER A 73 1.86 2.13 -14.54
CA SER A 73 2.31 1.59 -15.82
C SER A 73 1.87 0.13 -15.99
N GLU A 74 2.07 -0.68 -14.95
CA GLU A 74 1.69 -2.09 -14.95
C GLU A 74 0.17 -2.29 -15.02
N ALA A 75 -0.60 -1.44 -14.32
CA ALA A 75 -2.05 -1.49 -14.33
C ALA A 75 -2.63 -1.10 -15.69
N ARG A 76 -2.02 -0.14 -16.40
CA ARG A 76 -2.38 0.18 -17.78
C ARG A 76 -2.13 -1.02 -18.70
N ARG A 77 -0.95 -1.63 -18.60
CA ARG A 77 -0.57 -2.80 -19.41
C ARG A 77 -1.54 -3.98 -19.24
N LEU A 78 -2.02 -4.21 -18.02
CA LEU A 78 -2.91 -5.33 -17.67
C LEU A 78 -4.40 -4.97 -17.69
N GLY A 79 -4.78 -3.72 -18.02
CA GLY A 79 -6.18 -3.28 -18.03
C GLY A 79 -6.85 -3.24 -16.65
N ILE A 80 -6.08 -3.05 -15.57
CA ILE A 80 -6.54 -3.07 -14.17
C ILE A 80 -6.46 -1.70 -13.48
N LEU A 81 -6.62 -0.59 -14.22
CA LEU A 81 -6.54 0.78 -13.68
C LEU A 81 -7.44 1.05 -12.46
N ARG A 82 -8.64 0.47 -12.40
CA ARG A 82 -9.52 0.57 -11.21
C ARG A 82 -8.86 0.03 -9.93
N TRP A 83 -8.02 -1.00 -10.07
CA TRP A 83 -7.32 -1.63 -8.95
C TRP A 83 -6.05 -0.88 -8.56
N TRP A 84 -5.42 -0.19 -9.51
CA TRP A 84 -4.41 0.81 -9.18
C TRP A 84 -5.00 1.94 -8.34
N ALA A 85 -6.16 2.50 -8.74
CA ALA A 85 -6.83 3.52 -7.93
C ALA A 85 -7.20 3.00 -6.54
N ALA A 86 -7.69 1.75 -6.42
CA ALA A 86 -7.90 1.11 -5.13
C ALA A 86 -6.60 1.01 -4.30
N SER A 87 -5.47 0.66 -4.92
CA SER A 87 -4.17 0.58 -4.23
C SER A 87 -3.67 1.94 -3.74
N VAL A 88 -3.98 3.01 -4.48
CA VAL A 88 -3.71 4.40 -4.06
C VAL A 88 -4.51 4.74 -2.81
N LEU A 89 -5.82 4.43 -2.81
CA LEU A 89 -6.68 4.62 -1.65
C LEU A 89 -6.20 3.81 -0.44
N VAL A 90 -5.76 2.56 -0.63
CA VAL A 90 -5.18 1.74 0.45
C VAL A 90 -3.86 2.31 0.95
N THR A 91 -3.02 2.88 0.08
CA THR A 91 -1.74 3.48 0.48
C THR A 91 -1.95 4.67 1.41
N PHE A 92 -2.92 5.53 1.08
CA PHE A 92 -3.19 6.75 1.84
C PHE A 92 -4.19 6.56 2.98
N GLY A 93 -5.05 5.55 2.89
CA GLY A 93 -6.06 5.25 3.92
C GLY A 93 -5.58 4.25 4.98
N VAL A 94 -4.68 3.35 4.62
CA VAL A 94 -4.16 2.30 5.53
C VAL A 94 -2.64 2.40 5.65
N GLY A 95 -1.95 2.39 4.51
CA GLY A 95 -0.49 2.48 4.44
C GLY A 95 0.10 1.65 3.31
N ALA A 96 1.31 2.03 2.89
CA ALA A 96 2.01 1.40 1.78
C ALA A 96 2.26 -0.10 2.01
N GLY A 97 2.50 -0.50 3.26
CA GLY A 97 2.72 -1.91 3.63
C GLY A 97 1.54 -2.82 3.31
N THR A 98 0.31 -2.28 3.27
CA THR A 98 -0.89 -3.04 2.84
C THR A 98 -1.09 -2.95 1.33
N ALA A 99 -0.87 -1.77 0.76
CA ALA A 99 -1.15 -1.49 -0.64
C ALA A 99 -0.25 -2.28 -1.61
N VAL A 100 1.03 -2.44 -1.26
CA VAL A 100 2.01 -3.16 -2.10
C VAL A 100 1.61 -4.62 -2.32
N PRO A 101 1.46 -5.46 -1.27
CA PRO A 101 1.07 -6.85 -1.47
C PRO A 101 -0.34 -6.98 -2.07
N PHE A 102 -1.26 -6.06 -1.76
CA PHE A 102 -2.59 -6.04 -2.36
C PHE A 102 -2.54 -5.86 -3.89
N PHE A 103 -1.81 -4.86 -4.36
CA PHE A 103 -1.71 -4.59 -5.80
C PHE A 103 -1.00 -5.74 -6.52
N LEU A 104 0.05 -6.30 -5.92
CA LEU A 104 0.76 -7.47 -6.48
C LEU A 104 -0.17 -8.69 -6.57
N LEU A 105 -1.05 -8.91 -5.59
CA LEU A 105 -2.04 -9.99 -5.64
C LEU A 105 -3.02 -9.81 -6.81
N VAL A 106 -3.52 -8.58 -7.01
CA VAL A 106 -4.41 -8.27 -8.14
C VAL A 106 -3.68 -8.44 -9.48
N ARG A 107 -2.45 -7.94 -9.57
CA ARG A 107 -1.58 -8.08 -10.76
C ARG A 107 -1.40 -9.55 -11.15
N ASP A 108 -1.05 -10.41 -10.20
CA ASP A 108 -0.85 -11.85 -10.43
C ASP A 108 -2.15 -12.55 -10.84
N THR A 109 -3.29 -12.06 -10.37
CA THR A 109 -4.62 -12.57 -10.75
C THR A 109 -4.97 -12.16 -12.18
N ALA A 110 -4.69 -10.90 -12.55
CA ALA A 110 -4.94 -10.37 -13.88
C ALA A 110 -4.03 -11.03 -14.92
N ALA A 111 -2.73 -11.14 -14.65
CA ALA A 111 -1.77 -11.75 -15.57
C ALA A 111 -2.11 -13.21 -15.90
N ALA A 112 -2.62 -13.98 -14.93
CA ALA A 112 -3.05 -15.36 -15.18
C ALA A 112 -4.33 -15.48 -16.02
N ARG A 113 -5.17 -14.43 -16.07
CA ARG A 113 -6.34 -14.39 -16.96
C ARG A 113 -5.93 -14.04 -18.39
N SER A 114 -4.90 -13.21 -18.55
CA SER A 114 -4.38 -12.80 -19.86
C SER A 114 -3.59 -13.90 -20.57
N HIS A 115 -2.98 -14.82 -19.82
CA HIS A 115 -2.34 -16.02 -20.35
C HIS A 115 -2.93 -17.27 -19.67
N PRO A 116 -4.07 -17.80 -20.17
CA PRO A 116 -4.53 -19.11 -19.74
C PRO A 116 -3.42 -20.11 -20.06
N ARG A 117 -2.95 -20.84 -19.04
CA ARG A 117 -1.99 -21.93 -19.23
C ARG A 117 -2.55 -22.86 -20.33
N ARG A 118 -1.86 -22.92 -21.47
CA ARG A 118 -1.98 -24.05 -22.38
C ARG A 118 -1.38 -25.28 -21.73
#